data_AF-A0A813DSG9-F1
#
_entry.id   AF-A0A813DSG9-F1
#
_cell.length_a   1.000
_cell.length_b   1.000
_cell.length_c   1.000
_cell.angle_alpha   90.00
_cell.angle_beta   90.00
_cell.angle_gamma   90.00
#
_symmetry.space_group_name_H-M   'P 1'
#
loop_
_entity.id
_entity.type
_entity.pdbx_description
1 polymer ?
#
loop_
_entity_poly.entity_id
_entity_poly.type
_entity_poly.pdbx_seq_one_letter_code
_entity_poly.pdbx_strand_id
1 'polypeptide(L)'
;MGGGKGSKGGGGWGYSGPSVFTKLQQPASQSKGAGKGWSSWKEEKPSWKQPWEPPSGPPSVSQVTLTKESQLLDAGYPAQAPALTYEKSAAAFNDAHAILLALVGDISTEVVLQHDADWEVFPEVGDAFKAAGLPEECFAIAMCASQGKWAIGIGGGWKTREPAAKPS
;
A
#
# COMPACT_ATOMS: atom_id res chain seq x y z
N MET A 1 5.95 -19.99 56.80
CA MET A 1 5.86 -18.71 56.06
C MET A 1 7.18 -17.97 56.22
N GLY A 2 7.74 -17.44 55.13
CA GLY A 2 8.92 -16.56 55.15
C GLY A 2 10.23 -17.22 54.72
N GLY A 3 10.39 -17.45 53.41
CA GLY A 3 11.68 -17.74 52.79
C GLY A 3 12.33 -16.47 52.24
N GLY A 4 13.64 -16.50 51.98
CA GLY A 4 14.32 -15.47 51.19
C GLY A 4 15.84 -15.49 51.27
N LYS A 5 16.47 -16.19 50.31
CA LYS A 5 17.87 -16.09 49.83
C LYS A 5 18.31 -14.60 49.71
N GLY A 6 19.55 -14.14 49.85
CA GLY A 6 20.86 -14.70 49.51
C GLY A 6 21.56 -13.83 48.44
N SER A 7 22.74 -13.28 48.77
CA SER A 7 23.90 -12.98 47.89
C SER A 7 23.98 -11.73 46.96
N LYS A 8 24.98 -10.88 47.28
CA LYS A 8 26.13 -10.30 46.50
C LYS A 8 25.99 -9.46 45.21
N GLY A 9 26.73 -8.33 45.22
CA GLY A 9 27.49 -7.72 44.10
C GLY A 9 26.69 -6.73 43.24
N GLY A 10 27.14 -5.55 42.82
CA GLY A 10 28.47 -4.96 42.69
C GLY A 10 28.55 -4.26 41.33
N GLY A 11 28.93 -2.96 41.29
CA GLY A 11 29.17 -2.17 40.07
C GLY A 11 28.06 -1.15 39.76
N GLY A 12 28.22 0.16 39.87
CA GLY A 12 29.44 0.97 39.90
C GLY A 12 29.87 1.43 38.51
N TRP A 13 29.06 2.28 37.86
CA TRP A 13 29.44 3.21 36.80
C TRP A 13 28.51 4.43 36.99
N GLY A 14 28.89 5.60 37.51
CA GLY A 14 30.18 6.26 37.42
C GLY A 14 30.22 7.24 36.24
N TYR A 15 29.21 8.11 36.10
CA TYR A 15 29.32 9.30 35.25
C TYR A 15 29.09 10.56 36.09
N SER A 16 30.22 11.10 36.55
CA SER A 16 30.39 12.41 37.14
C SER A 16 30.57 13.46 36.04
N GLY A 17 29.64 14.40 35.94
CA GLY A 17 29.78 15.64 35.18
C GLY A 17 29.23 16.81 36.01
N PRO A 18 29.94 17.95 36.09
CA PRO A 18 29.79 18.90 37.20
C PRO A 18 28.60 19.85 37.07
N SER A 19 27.95 20.11 38.20
CA SER A 19 27.04 21.24 38.40
C SER A 19 27.79 22.57 38.35
N VAL A 20 27.24 23.52 37.60
CA VAL A 20 27.42 24.95 37.86
C VAL A 20 26.06 25.64 37.82
N PHE A 21 25.83 26.40 38.90
CA PHE A 21 24.78 27.38 39.21
C PHE A 21 24.10 28.06 37.99
N THR A 22 22.82 28.40 38.04
CA THR A 22 22.40 29.68 38.67
C THR A 22 20.89 29.71 38.99
N LYS A 23 20.61 30.21 40.19
CA LYS A 23 19.32 30.48 40.81
C LYS A 23 18.77 31.83 40.31
N LEU A 24 17.58 31.86 39.71
CA LEU A 24 16.77 33.08 39.53
C LEU A 24 15.29 32.66 39.73
N GLN A 25 14.80 32.67 40.96
CA GLN A 25 13.95 33.74 41.50
C GLN A 25 12.66 33.93 40.68
N GLN A 26 11.61 33.21 41.09
CA GLN A 26 10.23 33.46 40.69
C GLN A 26 9.71 34.70 41.44
N PRO A 27 9.11 35.69 40.76
CA PRO A 27 8.16 36.57 41.40
C PRO A 27 6.74 36.07 41.12
N ALA A 28 5.96 35.98 42.21
CA ALA A 28 4.52 35.89 42.16
C ALA A 28 3.93 37.17 41.55
N SER A 29 3.04 37.04 40.57
CA SER A 29 2.07 38.10 40.27
C SER A 29 0.72 37.51 39.86
N GLN A 30 -0.23 37.82 40.72
CA GLN A 30 -1.67 37.66 40.63
C GLN A 30 -2.24 38.52 39.48
N SER A 31 -3.13 37.98 38.64
CA SER A 31 -4.12 38.80 37.95
C SER A 31 -5.38 38.02 37.58
N LYS A 32 -6.50 38.51 38.11
CA LYS A 32 -7.89 38.21 37.73
C LYS A 32 -8.17 38.69 36.30
N GLY A 33 -9.07 38.04 35.57
CA GLY A 33 -9.63 38.62 34.35
C GLY A 33 -10.55 37.68 33.58
N ALA A 34 -11.82 38.04 33.53
CA ALA A 34 -12.91 37.33 32.86
C ALA A 34 -12.77 37.32 31.33
N GLY A 35 -13.33 36.29 30.66
CA GLY A 35 -13.30 36.22 29.20
C GLY A 35 -14.07 35.05 28.61
N LYS A 36 -15.41 35.13 28.65
CA LYS A 36 -16.35 34.77 27.58
C LYS A 36 -16.17 33.43 26.85
N GLY A 37 -17.07 32.51 27.19
CA GLY A 37 -17.97 31.85 26.24
C GLY A 37 -17.35 31.28 24.96
N TRP A 38 -16.89 30.03 25.03
CA TRP A 38 -16.87 29.19 23.84
C TRP A 38 -18.24 28.55 23.71
N SER A 39 -19.14 29.25 23.02
CA SER A 39 -20.45 28.74 22.66
C SER A 39 -20.31 27.43 21.88
N SER A 40 -20.84 26.36 22.46
CA SER A 40 -21.50 25.22 21.81
C SER A 40 -21.30 25.13 20.29
N TRP A 41 -20.19 24.55 19.85
CA TRP A 41 -20.17 23.86 18.57
C TRP A 41 -20.93 22.56 18.79
N LYS A 42 -22.13 22.45 18.21
CA LYS A 42 -22.79 21.16 18.08
C LYS A 42 -21.85 20.29 17.26
N GLU A 43 -21.26 19.31 17.93
CA GLU A 43 -20.51 18.24 17.31
C GLU A 43 -21.51 17.38 16.53
N GLU A 44 -21.82 17.82 15.32
CA GLU A 44 -22.47 16.98 14.33
C GLU A 44 -21.44 15.92 13.93
N LYS A 45 -21.44 14.82 14.70
CA LYS A 45 -20.65 13.63 14.42
C LYS A 45 -20.86 13.27 12.95
N PRO A 46 -19.84 13.37 12.08
CA PRO A 46 -20.07 13.05 10.69
C PRO A 46 -20.37 11.55 10.61
N SER A 47 -21.50 11.22 10.02
CA SER A 47 -22.04 9.87 9.93
C SER A 47 -21.26 9.04 8.91
N TRP A 48 -20.01 8.70 9.22
CA TRP A 48 -19.22 7.74 8.44
C TRP A 48 -19.34 6.30 8.94
N LYS A 49 -20.38 5.97 9.72
CA LYS A 49 -20.80 4.57 9.89
C LYS A 49 -21.74 4.17 8.75
N GLN A 50 -21.22 4.16 7.52
CA GLN A 50 -21.72 3.18 6.57
C GLN A 50 -21.16 1.82 7.04
N PRO A 51 -21.98 0.77 7.21
CA PRO A 51 -21.45 -0.57 7.37
C PRO A 51 -20.47 -0.83 6.23
N TRP A 52 -19.23 -1.16 6.57
CA TRP A 52 -18.34 -1.79 5.61
C TRP A 52 -19.02 -3.10 5.21
N GLU A 53 -19.66 -3.10 4.05
CA GLU A 53 -20.00 -4.34 3.36
C GLU A 53 -18.72 -4.77 2.64
N PRO A 54 -18.10 -5.90 3.04
CA PRO A 54 -17.09 -6.47 2.18
C PRO A 54 -17.78 -6.73 0.83
N PRO A 55 -17.23 -6.25 -0.27
CA PRO A 55 -17.76 -6.55 -1.59
C PRO A 55 -17.81 -8.07 -1.71
N SER A 56 -19.03 -8.52 -1.93
CA SER A 56 -19.41 -9.92 -1.92
C SER A 56 -19.04 -10.51 -3.28
N GLY A 57 -17.75 -10.75 -3.52
CA GLY A 57 -17.34 -11.43 -4.74
C GLY A 57 -15.83 -11.52 -4.95
N PRO A 58 -15.37 -12.44 -5.83
CA PRO A 58 -14.03 -12.39 -6.37
C PRO A 58 -13.79 -11.04 -7.08
N PRO A 59 -12.54 -10.55 -7.14
CA PRO A 59 -12.23 -9.30 -7.83
C PRO A 59 -12.64 -9.39 -9.30
N SER A 60 -13.14 -8.28 -9.84
CA SER A 60 -13.51 -8.18 -11.25
C SER A 60 -12.28 -8.34 -12.15
N VAL A 61 -12.31 -9.34 -13.03
CA VAL A 61 -11.28 -9.58 -14.05
C VAL A 61 -11.83 -9.11 -15.39
N SER A 62 -11.15 -8.15 -16.01
CA SER A 62 -11.46 -7.70 -17.37
C SER A 62 -10.44 -8.28 -18.34
N GLN A 63 -10.85 -8.66 -19.54
CA GLN A 63 -9.92 -9.07 -20.60
C GLN A 63 -9.58 -7.88 -21.48
N VAL A 64 -8.29 -7.63 -21.66
CA VAL A 64 -7.78 -6.56 -22.52
C VAL A 64 -7.21 -7.22 -23.77
N THR A 65 -7.62 -6.73 -24.94
CA THR A 65 -7.14 -7.22 -26.24
C THR A 65 -6.36 -6.12 -26.93
N LEU A 66 -5.09 -6.40 -27.21
CA LEU A 66 -4.23 -5.52 -28.00
C LEU A 66 -4.57 -5.68 -29.49
N THR A 67 -4.83 -4.56 -30.17
CA THR A 67 -5.21 -4.53 -31.59
C THR A 67 -4.13 -3.94 -32.50
N LYS A 68 -3.06 -3.38 -31.92
CA LYS A 68 -1.94 -2.73 -32.61
C LYS A 68 -0.66 -3.55 -32.48
N GLU A 69 0.33 -3.26 -33.33
CA GLU A 69 1.73 -3.68 -33.13
C GLU A 69 2.18 -3.21 -31.74
N SER A 70 2.30 -4.15 -30.82
CA SER A 70 2.66 -3.90 -29.43
C SER A 70 4.01 -4.54 -29.17
N GLN A 71 4.83 -3.87 -28.36
CA GLN A 71 6.09 -4.45 -27.90
C GLN A 71 5.88 -5.77 -27.13
N LEU A 72 4.69 -6.00 -26.57
CA LEU A 72 4.32 -7.26 -25.93
C LEU A 72 4.10 -8.37 -26.97
N LEU A 73 3.45 -8.06 -28.09
CA LEU A 73 3.28 -9.00 -29.19
C LEU A 73 4.62 -9.34 -29.85
N ASP A 74 5.47 -8.34 -30.05
CA ASP A 74 6.82 -8.51 -30.61
C ASP A 74 7.72 -9.33 -29.67
N ALA A 75 7.52 -9.23 -28.36
CA ALA A 75 8.17 -10.06 -27.35
C ALA A 75 7.59 -11.50 -27.26
N GLY A 76 6.58 -11.83 -28.08
CA GLY A 76 5.99 -13.17 -28.17
C GLY A 76 4.88 -13.45 -27.16
N TYR A 77 4.37 -12.43 -26.46
CA TYR A 77 3.21 -12.58 -25.57
C TYR A 77 1.90 -12.62 -26.35
N PRO A 78 0.85 -13.25 -25.81
CA PRO A 78 -0.48 -13.28 -26.45
C PRO A 78 -1.10 -11.88 -26.52
N ALA A 79 -1.94 -11.64 -27.53
CA ALA A 79 -2.66 -10.37 -27.69
C ALA A 79 -3.69 -10.09 -26.59
N GLN A 80 -4.13 -11.13 -25.88
CA GLN A 80 -5.09 -11.02 -24.79
C GLN A 80 -4.40 -11.20 -23.45
N ALA A 81 -4.73 -10.33 -22.51
CA ALA A 81 -4.31 -10.45 -21.12
C ALA A 81 -5.42 -10.07 -20.15
N PRO A 82 -5.45 -10.70 -18.97
CA PRO A 82 -6.30 -10.27 -17.88
C PRO A 82 -5.80 -8.93 -17.31
N ALA A 83 -6.75 -8.07 -16.99
CA ALA A 83 -6.58 -6.83 -16.27
C ALA A 83 -7.42 -6.87 -14.99
N LEU A 84 -6.79 -6.55 -13.87
CA LEU A 84 -7.38 -6.56 -12.54
C LEU A 84 -7.26 -5.19 -11.92
N THR A 85 -8.39 -4.64 -11.47
CA THR A 85 -8.40 -3.42 -10.68
C THR A 85 -8.16 -3.77 -9.22
N TYR A 86 -7.17 -3.12 -8.61
CA TYR A 86 -6.89 -3.35 -7.19
C TYR A 86 -8.08 -2.94 -6.34
N GLU A 87 -8.51 -3.88 -5.50
CA GLU A 87 -9.61 -3.67 -4.59
C GLU A 87 -9.17 -4.02 -3.18
N LYS A 88 -9.15 -3.04 -2.27
CA LYS A 88 -8.62 -3.23 -0.91
C LYS A 88 -9.38 -4.33 -0.13
N SER A 89 -10.63 -4.52 -0.46
CA SER A 89 -11.55 -5.52 0.06
C SER A 89 -11.25 -6.94 -0.38
N ALA A 90 -10.65 -7.13 -1.55
CA ALA A 90 -10.43 -8.45 -2.12
C ALA A 90 -9.20 -9.08 -1.46
N ALA A 91 -9.46 -10.02 -0.54
CA ALA A 91 -8.41 -10.74 0.18
C ALA A 91 -7.43 -11.47 -0.75
N ALA A 92 -7.88 -11.83 -1.96
CA ALA A 92 -7.06 -12.47 -2.99
C ALA A 92 -5.79 -11.67 -3.33
N PHE A 93 -5.82 -10.34 -3.25
CA PHE A 93 -4.63 -9.52 -3.51
C PHE A 93 -3.57 -9.60 -2.41
N ASN A 94 -3.96 -9.96 -1.17
CA ASN A 94 -3.01 -10.20 -0.09
C ASN A 94 -2.23 -11.50 -0.32
N ASP A 95 -2.88 -12.51 -0.90
CA ASP A 95 -2.28 -13.82 -1.18
C ASP A 95 -1.68 -13.92 -2.58
N ALA A 96 -1.86 -12.91 -3.45
CA ALA A 96 -1.42 -12.93 -4.84
C ALA A 96 0.08 -13.25 -4.99
N HIS A 97 0.93 -12.74 -4.09
CA HIS A 97 2.35 -13.07 -4.09
C HIS A 97 2.61 -14.54 -3.75
N ALA A 98 1.91 -15.11 -2.78
CA ALA A 98 2.07 -16.51 -2.40
C ALA A 98 1.55 -17.47 -3.48
N ILE A 99 0.42 -17.12 -4.12
CA ILE A 99 -0.15 -17.87 -5.24
C ILE A 99 0.82 -17.87 -6.42
N LEU A 100 1.33 -16.71 -6.80
CA LEU A 100 2.28 -16.61 -7.91
C LEU A 100 3.58 -17.37 -7.60
N LEU A 101 4.08 -17.29 -6.37
CA LEU A 101 5.29 -18.00 -5.93
C LEU A 101 5.13 -19.53 -6.09
N ALA A 102 3.95 -20.06 -5.76
CA ALA A 102 3.66 -21.48 -5.95
C ALA A 102 3.63 -21.90 -7.43
N LEU A 103 3.33 -20.97 -8.36
CA LEU A 103 3.24 -21.25 -9.79
C LEU A 103 4.56 -21.08 -10.54
N VAL A 104 5.35 -20.06 -10.20
CA VAL A 104 6.59 -19.70 -10.92
C VAL A 104 7.86 -20.06 -10.15
N GLY A 105 7.76 -20.44 -8.88
CA GLY A 105 8.92 -20.66 -8.03
C GLY A 105 9.48 -19.34 -7.53
N ASP A 106 10.44 -18.74 -8.25
CA ASP A 106 11.04 -17.46 -7.86
C ASP A 106 10.49 -16.30 -8.70
N ILE A 107 9.60 -15.50 -8.10
CA ILE A 107 8.98 -14.36 -8.76
C ILE A 107 10.03 -13.32 -9.18
N SER A 108 11.10 -13.15 -8.39
CA SER A 108 12.08 -12.08 -8.62
C SER A 108 12.89 -12.28 -9.90
N THR A 109 13.04 -13.53 -10.33
CA THR A 109 13.76 -13.90 -11.56
C THR A 109 12.82 -14.17 -12.73
N GLU A 110 11.63 -14.71 -12.46
CA GLU A 110 10.70 -15.17 -13.49
C GLU A 110 9.71 -14.10 -13.95
N VAL A 111 9.44 -13.07 -13.13
CA VAL A 111 8.41 -12.07 -13.40
C VAL A 111 9.00 -10.67 -13.42
N VAL A 112 8.88 -10.01 -14.56
CA VAL A 112 9.24 -8.60 -14.73
C VAL A 112 8.02 -7.75 -14.51
N LEU A 113 8.09 -6.84 -13.54
CA LEU A 113 7.06 -5.84 -13.28
C LEU A 113 7.48 -4.50 -13.87
N GLN A 114 6.73 -4.04 -14.87
CA GLN A 114 6.93 -2.72 -15.48
C GLN A 114 5.78 -1.81 -15.10
N HIS A 115 6.08 -0.71 -14.40
CA HIS A 115 5.09 0.29 -14.01
C HIS A 115 4.94 1.35 -15.10
N ASP A 116 3.70 1.70 -15.41
CA ASP A 116 3.39 2.79 -16.35
C ASP A 116 2.28 3.67 -15.75
N ALA A 117 2.72 4.72 -15.06
CA ALA A 117 1.80 5.66 -14.42
C ALA A 117 1.18 6.66 -15.40
N ASP A 118 1.94 7.01 -16.44
CA ASP A 118 1.64 8.11 -17.36
C ASP A 118 1.26 7.63 -18.77
N TRP A 119 1.23 6.31 -18.98
CA TRP A 119 0.86 5.64 -20.23
C TRP A 119 1.84 5.91 -21.38
N GLU A 120 3.10 6.12 -21.03
CA GLU A 120 4.17 6.46 -21.98
C GLU A 120 4.94 5.21 -22.44
N VAL A 121 4.97 4.16 -21.63
CA VAL A 121 5.74 2.94 -21.91
C VAL A 121 4.94 1.96 -22.74
N PHE A 122 3.64 1.84 -22.48
CA PHE A 122 2.69 1.00 -23.20
C PHE A 122 1.44 1.80 -23.62
N PRO A 123 1.57 2.78 -24.54
CA PRO A 123 0.43 3.57 -25.00
C PRO A 123 -0.67 2.71 -25.62
N GLU A 124 -0.31 1.57 -26.22
CA GLU A 124 -1.25 0.61 -26.78
C GLU A 124 -2.14 -0.06 -25.73
N VAL A 125 -1.65 -0.21 -24.49
CA VAL A 125 -2.42 -0.75 -23.37
C VAL A 125 -3.45 0.29 -22.91
N GLY A 126 -3.07 1.56 -22.87
CA GLY A 126 -4.00 2.67 -22.59
C GLY A 126 -5.14 2.75 -23.62
N ASP A 127 -4.84 2.55 -24.90
CA ASP A 127 -5.86 2.47 -25.96
C ASP A 127 -6.78 1.25 -25.78
N ALA A 128 -6.21 0.10 -25.41
CA ALA A 128 -6.98 -1.11 -25.16
C ALA A 128 -7.87 -0.99 -23.90
N PHE A 129 -7.44 -0.23 -22.89
CA PHE A 129 -8.26 0.09 -21.71
C PHE A 129 -9.49 0.89 -22.09
N LYS A 130 -9.34 1.93 -22.92
CA LYS A 130 -10.46 2.72 -23.45
C LYS A 130 -11.44 1.84 -24.21
N ALA A 131 -10.92 0.94 -25.06
CA ALA A 131 -11.76 0.00 -25.81
C ALA A 131 -12.49 -1.01 -24.90
N ALA A 132 -11.87 -1.41 -23.79
CA ALA A 132 -12.45 -2.30 -22.79
C ALA A 132 -13.39 -1.59 -21.79
N GLY A 133 -13.51 -0.26 -21.84
CA GLY A 133 -14.30 0.53 -20.88
C GLY A 133 -13.72 0.52 -19.47
N LEU A 134 -12.40 0.30 -19.35
CA LEU A 134 -11.68 0.31 -18.08
C LEU A 134 -11.36 1.74 -17.63
N PRO A 135 -11.20 1.98 -16.31
CA PRO A 135 -10.84 3.29 -15.81
C PRO A 135 -9.47 3.72 -16.36
N GLU A 136 -9.36 5.01 -16.69
CA GLU A 136 -8.09 5.61 -17.09
C GLU A 136 -7.19 5.84 -15.86
N GLU A 137 -6.77 4.74 -15.25
CA GLU A 137 -5.84 4.75 -14.14
C GLU A 137 -4.45 4.26 -14.58
N CYS A 138 -3.46 4.85 -13.96
CA CYS A 138 -2.20 4.26 -13.56
C CYS A 138 -2.19 2.71 -13.48
N PHE A 139 -1.30 2.05 -14.23
CA PHE A 139 -1.21 0.59 -14.27
C PHE A 139 0.22 0.06 -14.13
N ALA A 140 0.34 -1.25 -13.96
CA ALA A 140 1.59 -2.00 -14.04
C ALA A 140 1.35 -3.29 -14.82
N ILE A 141 2.37 -3.73 -15.55
CA ILE A 141 2.34 -4.97 -16.32
C ILE A 141 3.26 -5.98 -15.65
N ALA A 142 2.74 -7.16 -15.33
CA ALA A 142 3.53 -8.31 -14.93
C ALA A 142 3.74 -9.19 -16.16
N MET A 143 4.99 -9.49 -16.48
CA MET A 143 5.38 -10.32 -17.62
C MET A 143 6.19 -11.52 -17.13
N CYS A 144 5.78 -12.73 -17.50
CA CYS A 144 6.47 -13.97 -17.18
C CYS A 144 6.91 -14.66 -18.49
N ALA A 145 8.16 -14.44 -18.87
CA ALA A 145 8.71 -14.91 -20.14
C ALA A 145 8.74 -16.45 -20.23
N SER A 146 9.05 -17.14 -19.12
CA SER A 146 9.11 -18.60 -19.07
C SER A 146 7.76 -19.28 -19.31
N GLN A 147 6.66 -18.61 -18.98
CA GLN A 147 5.30 -19.10 -19.23
C GLN A 147 4.65 -18.45 -20.45
N GLY A 148 5.27 -17.43 -21.07
CA GLY A 148 4.67 -16.65 -22.16
C GLY A 148 3.38 -15.94 -21.74
N LYS A 149 3.25 -15.57 -20.44
CA LYS A 149 2.05 -14.95 -19.87
C LYS A 149 2.34 -13.53 -19.42
N TRP A 150 1.31 -12.71 -19.47
CA TRP A 150 1.37 -11.36 -18.94
C TRP A 150 -0.01 -10.91 -18.47
N ALA A 151 0.00 -9.89 -17.60
CA ALA A 151 -1.21 -9.39 -16.99
C ALA A 151 -1.05 -7.94 -16.52
N ILE A 152 -2.17 -7.28 -16.29
CA ILE A 152 -2.21 -5.85 -16.00
C ILE A 152 -2.88 -5.60 -14.64
N GLY A 153 -2.18 -4.88 -13.77
CA GLY A 153 -2.68 -4.44 -12.47
C GLY A 153 -2.97 -2.95 -12.48
N ILE A 154 -4.22 -2.58 -12.21
CA ILE A 154 -4.70 -1.19 -12.23
C ILE A 154 -4.79 -0.66 -10.80
N GLY A 155 -4.30 0.56 -10.57
CA GLY A 155 -4.56 1.27 -9.32
C GLY A 155 -3.72 2.54 -9.13
N GLY A 156 -4.21 3.47 -8.32
CA GLY A 156 -3.57 4.78 -8.10
C GLY A 156 -2.10 4.77 -7.65
N GLY A 157 -1.58 3.73 -6.98
CA GLY A 157 -0.19 3.69 -6.48
C GLY A 157 0.57 2.41 -6.81
N TRP A 158 1.90 2.47 -6.88
CA TRP A 158 2.74 1.29 -7.20
C TRP A 158 2.48 0.10 -6.25
N LYS A 159 2.25 0.37 -4.96
CA LYS A 159 1.92 -0.66 -3.94
C LYS A 159 0.59 -1.38 -4.18
N THR A 160 -0.33 -0.79 -4.93
CA THR A 160 -1.63 -1.39 -5.26
C THR A 160 -1.60 -2.05 -6.64
N ARG A 161 -0.78 -1.54 -7.57
CA ARG A 161 -0.67 -2.09 -8.93
C ARG A 161 0.02 -3.44 -8.98
N GLU A 162 1.10 -3.64 -8.23
CA GLU A 162 1.83 -4.91 -8.23
C GLU A 162 0.98 -6.11 -7.76
N PRO A 163 0.28 -6.05 -6.61
CA PRO A 163 -0.54 -7.17 -6.18
C PRO A 163 -1.72 -7.43 -7.14
N ALA A 164 -2.17 -6.42 -7.88
CA ALA A 164 -3.20 -6.58 -8.91
C ALA A 164 -2.68 -7.21 -10.21
N ALA A 165 -1.41 -6.99 -10.58
CA ALA A 165 -0.83 -7.57 -11.80
C ALA A 165 -0.41 -9.05 -11.63
N LYS A 166 -0.11 -9.47 -10.39
CA LYS A 166 0.42 -10.80 -10.05
C LYS A 166 -0.55 -12.01 -10.14
N PRO A 167 -1.87 -11.93 -9.90
CA PRO A 167 -2.72 -13.13 -9.74
C PRO A 167 -3.15 -13.78 -11.06
N SER A 168 -2.45 -13.55 -12.17
CA SER A 168 -2.98 -13.76 -13.53
C SER A 168 -2.07 -14.56 -14.44
#